data_AF-A0A453FJU9-F1
#
_entry.id   AF-A0A453FJU9-F1
#
_cell.length_a   1.000
_cell.length_b   1.000
_cell.length_c   1.000
_cell.angle_alpha   90.00
_cell.angle_beta   90.00
_cell.angle_gamma   90.00
#
_symmetry.space_group_name_H-M   'P 1'
#
loop_
_entity.id
_entity.type
_entity.pdbx_description
1 polymer ?
#
loop_
_entity_poly.entity_id
_entity_poly.type
_entity_poly.pdbx_seq_one_letter_code
_entity_poly.pdbx_strand_id
1 'polypeptide(L)'
;TDVEFDPDDFLSTVDLTSEHKILDLKDRIEASVIIWNRKVHNKDGKSSWGSAVSQEKREQFEERAQTLLLIIKHRFPGIPQSTLDIAKIQENRVRNHTQYNYSLRSDPYYFTCH
;
A
#
# COMPACT_ATOMS: atom_id res chain seq x y z
N THR A 1 -14.58 26.30 -9.92
CA THR A 1 -13.15 26.59 -9.78
C THR A 1 -12.57 25.40 -9.08
N ASP A 2 -12.01 24.47 -9.85
CA ASP A 2 -11.34 23.29 -9.28
C ASP A 2 -10.13 23.80 -8.49
N VAL A 3 -10.15 23.57 -7.19
CA VAL A 3 -9.03 23.91 -6.32
C VAL A 3 -7.88 22.99 -6.75
N GLU A 4 -6.85 23.59 -7.35
CA GLU A 4 -5.65 22.85 -7.76
C GLU A 4 -4.98 22.26 -6.52
N PHE A 5 -4.59 20.99 -6.59
CA PHE A 5 -3.95 20.31 -5.50
C PHE A 5 -2.44 20.51 -5.60
N ASP A 6 -1.86 21.15 -4.60
CA ASP A 6 -0.41 21.27 -4.45
C ASP A 6 0.07 20.30 -3.37
N PRO A 7 0.91 19.30 -3.72
CA PRO A 7 1.44 18.36 -2.74
C PRO A 7 2.38 19.02 -1.73
N ASP A 8 3.09 20.09 -2.08
CA ASP A 8 4.00 20.76 -1.16
C ASP A 8 3.23 21.59 -0.14
N ASP A 9 2.15 22.25 -0.56
CA ASP A 9 1.21 22.94 0.34
C ASP A 9 0.56 21.94 1.32
N PHE A 10 0.06 20.81 0.82
CA PHE A 10 -0.48 19.75 1.67
C PHE A 10 0.53 19.30 2.74
N LEU A 11 1.77 19.01 2.33
CA LEU A 11 2.82 18.54 3.24
C LEU A 11 3.23 19.61 4.26
N SER A 12 3.08 20.91 3.94
CA SER A 12 3.33 22.01 4.89
C SER A 12 2.33 22.04 6.05
N THR A 13 1.12 21.51 5.84
CA THR A 13 0.07 21.44 6.87
C THR A 13 0.23 20.26 7.83
N VAL A 14 1.12 19.31 7.51
CA VAL A 14 1.36 18.10 8.29
C VAL A 14 2.66 18.20 9.06
N ASP A 15 2.66 17.72 10.29
CA ASP A 15 3.85 17.70 11.13
C ASP A 15 4.82 16.58 10.69
N LEU A 16 5.93 16.98 10.08
CA LEU A 16 7.00 16.09 9.59
C LEU A 16 8.29 16.22 10.41
N THR A 17 8.21 16.68 11.66
CA THR A 17 9.38 16.99 12.51
C THR A 17 10.13 15.76 13.02
N SER A 18 9.54 14.57 12.93
CA SER A 18 10.14 13.34 13.46
C SER A 18 9.89 12.16 12.53
N GLU A 19 10.82 11.21 12.53
CA GLU A 19 10.76 9.99 11.72
C GLU A 19 9.44 9.22 11.93
N HIS A 20 8.99 9.09 13.18
CA HIS A 20 7.74 8.39 13.50
C HIS A 20 6.50 9.06 12.86
N LYS A 21 6.45 10.41 12.84
CA LYS A 21 5.35 11.15 12.21
C LYS A 21 5.37 11.03 10.68
N ILE A 22 6.57 11.03 10.09
CA ILE A 22 6.74 10.83 8.64
C ILE A 22 6.28 9.42 8.25
N LEU A 23 6.66 8.41 9.05
CA LEU A 23 6.24 7.03 8.84
C LEU A 23 4.73 6.84 9.03
N ASP A 24 4.13 7.45 10.06
CA ASP A 24 2.68 7.43 10.27
C ASP A 24 1.93 8.02 9.07
N LEU A 25 2.40 9.16 8.54
CA LEU A 25 1.80 9.75 7.34
C LEU A 25 1.90 8.82 6.13
N LYS A 26 3.08 8.20 5.91
CA LYS A 26 3.29 7.22 4.84
C LYS A 26 2.30 6.05 4.97
N ASP A 27 2.21 5.44 6.14
CA ASP A 27 1.32 4.31 6.44
C ASP A 27 -0.16 4.69 6.20
N ARG A 28 -0.56 5.90 6.60
CA ARG A 28 -1.94 6.39 6.41
C ARG A 28 -2.28 6.64 4.95
N ILE A 29 -1.35 7.17 4.15
CA ILE A 29 -1.55 7.35 2.71
C ILE A 29 -1.69 5.99 2.03
N GLU A 30 -0.79 5.04 2.32
CA GLU A 30 -0.85 3.69 1.76
C GLU A 30 -2.15 2.96 2.13
N ALA A 31 -2.56 3.03 3.40
CA ALA A 31 -3.82 2.46 3.87
C ALA A 31 -5.02 3.09 3.14
N SER A 32 -5.01 4.41 2.92
CA SER A 32 -6.08 5.11 2.22
C SER A 32 -6.21 4.66 0.77
N VAL A 33 -5.08 4.48 0.06
CA VAL A 33 -5.05 3.94 -1.30
C VAL A 33 -5.61 2.52 -1.33
N ILE A 34 -5.21 1.64 -0.39
CA ILE A 34 -5.72 0.27 -0.33
C ILE A 34 -7.23 0.24 -0.09
N ILE A 35 -7.71 0.99 0.89
CA ILE A 35 -9.13 1.03 1.24
C ILE A 35 -9.93 1.58 0.06
N TRP A 36 -9.45 2.65 -0.57
CA TRP A 36 -10.08 3.23 -1.75
C TRP A 36 -10.18 2.22 -2.89
N ASN A 37 -9.06 1.60 -3.26
CA ASN A 37 -9.01 0.60 -4.32
C ASN A 37 -9.93 -0.58 -4.01
N ARG A 38 -9.91 -1.10 -2.77
CA ARG A 38 -10.82 -2.18 -2.37
C ARG A 38 -12.29 -1.77 -2.53
N LYS A 39 -12.66 -0.55 -2.16
CA LYS A 39 -14.04 -0.06 -2.27
C LYS A 39 -14.46 0.18 -3.71
N VAL A 40 -13.55 0.60 -4.59
CA VAL A 40 -13.81 0.82 -6.02
C VAL A 40 -13.89 -0.51 -6.79
N HIS A 41 -13.06 -1.49 -6.44
CA HIS A 41 -12.98 -2.78 -7.14
C HIS A 41 -13.98 -3.84 -6.64
N ASN A 42 -14.49 -3.73 -5.40
CA ASN A 42 -15.57 -4.60 -4.92
C ASN A 42 -16.90 -4.23 -5.60
N LYS A 43 -17.13 -4.85 -6.76
CA LYS A 43 -18.28 -4.74 -7.65
C LYS A 43 -19.52 -5.54 -7.21
N ASP A 44 -19.61 -5.95 -5.95
CA ASP A 44 -20.77 -6.69 -5.44
C ASP A 44 -21.92 -5.72 -5.12
N GLY A 45 -22.61 -5.27 -6.17
CA GLY A 45 -24.05 -4.97 -6.23
C GLY A 45 -24.70 -3.98 -5.25
N LYS A 46 -23.98 -3.38 -4.30
CA LYS A 46 -24.57 -2.57 -3.21
C LYS A 46 -23.69 -1.44 -2.66
N SER A 47 -22.48 -1.21 -3.18
CA SER A 47 -21.60 -0.14 -2.70
C SER A 47 -21.86 1.18 -3.45
N SER A 48 -22.70 2.04 -2.87
CA SER A 48 -23.01 3.40 -3.38
C SER A 48 -21.75 4.24 -3.70
N TRP A 49 -20.62 3.99 -3.03
CA TRP A 49 -19.36 4.72 -3.22
C TRP A 49 -18.67 4.46 -4.56
N GLY A 50 -18.67 3.22 -5.04
CA GLY A 50 -18.00 2.84 -6.29
C GLY A 50 -18.72 3.36 -7.54
N SER A 51 -19.95 3.85 -7.41
CA SER A 51 -20.71 4.48 -8.50
C SER A 51 -20.77 6.01 -8.37
N ALA A 52 -20.49 6.57 -7.19
CA ALA A 52 -20.64 8.00 -6.88
C ALA A 52 -19.45 8.87 -7.35
N VAL A 53 -18.27 8.28 -7.55
CA VAL A 53 -17.05 9.01 -7.96
C VAL A 53 -16.68 8.63 -9.39
N SER A 54 -16.53 9.62 -10.27
CA SER A 54 -16.13 9.40 -11.67
C SER A 54 -14.76 8.75 -11.77
N GLN A 55 -14.48 8.09 -12.90
CA GLN A 55 -13.19 7.45 -13.12
C GLN A 55 -12.03 8.46 -13.07
N GLU A 56 -12.19 9.62 -13.69
CA GLU A 56 -11.20 10.72 -13.65
C GLU A 56 -10.82 11.12 -12.22
N LYS A 57 -11.80 11.27 -11.33
CA LYS A 57 -11.53 11.59 -9.92
C LYS A 57 -10.79 10.48 -9.16
N ARG A 58 -10.92 9.22 -9.60
CA ARG A 58 -10.16 8.09 -9.03
C ARG A 58 -8.70 8.16 -9.45
N GLU A 59 -8.46 8.40 -10.73
CA GLU A 59 -7.12 8.54 -11.30
C GLU A 59 -6.39 9.72 -10.65
N GLN A 60 -7.06 10.86 -10.46
CA GLN A 60 -6.50 12.01 -9.72
C GLN A 60 -6.14 11.65 -8.27
N PHE A 61 -6.98 10.89 -7.56
CA PHE A 61 -6.66 10.51 -6.17
C PHE A 61 -5.43 9.60 -6.10
N GLU A 62 -5.35 8.63 -7.01
CA GLU A 62 -4.22 7.72 -7.11
C GLU A 62 -2.93 8.47 -7.46
N GLU A 63 -2.96 9.33 -8.48
CA GLU A 63 -1.82 10.18 -8.87
C GLU A 63 -1.32 11.05 -7.72
N ARG A 64 -2.24 11.70 -6.98
CA ARG A 64 -1.89 12.54 -5.83
C ARG A 64 -1.25 11.73 -4.70
N ALA A 65 -1.80 10.56 -4.38
CA ALA A 65 -1.24 9.70 -3.35
C ALA A 65 0.16 9.20 -3.74
N GLN A 66 0.36 8.79 -5.00
CA GLN A 66 1.67 8.36 -5.51
C GLN A 66 2.69 9.52 -5.47
N THR A 67 2.27 10.71 -5.87
CA THR A 67 3.11 11.93 -5.83
C THR A 67 3.54 12.25 -4.40
N LEU A 68 2.62 12.22 -3.43
CA LEU A 68 2.95 12.43 -2.02
C LEU A 68 3.95 11.40 -1.49
N LEU A 69 3.74 10.11 -1.78
CA LEU A 69 4.66 9.05 -1.37
C LEU A 69 6.05 9.23 -2.00
N LEU A 70 6.11 9.66 -3.26
CA LEU A 70 7.36 9.94 -3.95
C LEU A 70 8.11 11.12 -3.32
N ILE A 71 7.41 12.22 -3.01
CA ILE A 71 8.00 13.38 -2.34
C ILE A 71 8.53 13.00 -0.96
N ILE A 72 7.76 12.24 -0.17
CA ILE A 72 8.20 11.74 1.15
C ILE A 72 9.49 10.92 1.00
N LYS A 73 9.56 10.02 0.01
CA LYS A 73 10.76 9.22 -0.26
C LYS A 73 11.97 10.07 -0.64
N HIS A 74 11.78 11.11 -1.44
CA HIS A 74 12.87 12.01 -1.82
C HIS A 74 13.34 12.91 -0.68
N ARG A 75 12.42 13.46 0.12
CA ARG A 75 12.73 14.32 1.26
C ARG A 75 13.37 13.53 2.41
N PHE A 76 13.03 12.25 2.57
CA PHE A 76 13.46 11.43 3.69
C PHE A 76 13.97 10.04 3.23
N PRO A 77 15.16 9.97 2.59
CA PRO A 77 15.66 8.74 1.97
C PRO A 77 16.05 7.61 2.95
N GLY A 78 15.98 7.84 4.26
CA GLY A 78 16.33 6.87 5.31
C GLY A 78 15.18 6.42 6.21
N ILE A 79 13.93 6.76 5.88
CA ILE A 79 12.79 6.37 6.72
C ILE A 79 12.59 4.85 6.76
N PRO A 80 12.10 4.31 7.88
CA PRO A 80 11.79 2.89 7.99
C PRO A 80 10.79 2.43 6.92
N GLN A 81 10.79 1.12 6.66
CA GLN A 81 9.78 0.50 5.81
C GLN A 81 8.40 0.67 6.43
N SER A 82 7.36 0.85 5.59
CA SER A 82 5.99 0.97 6.08
C SER A 82 5.52 -0.34 6.69
N THR A 83 4.48 -0.25 7.51
CA THR A 83 3.80 -1.45 8.05
C THR A 83 3.35 -2.36 6.91
N LEU A 84 2.86 -1.78 5.79
CA LEU A 84 2.46 -2.52 4.61
C LEU A 84 3.63 -3.22 3.91
N ASP A 85 4.77 -2.55 3.73
CA ASP A 85 5.96 -3.12 3.11
C ASP A 85 6.45 -4.33 3.92
N ILE A 86 6.50 -4.20 5.25
CA ILE A 86 6.89 -5.26 6.17
C ILE A 86 5.91 -6.45 6.05
N ALA A 87 4.61 -6.18 6.05
CA ALA A 87 3.58 -7.22 5.93
C ALA A 87 3.71 -7.99 4.60
N LYS A 88 3.95 -7.29 3.47
CA LYS A 88 4.18 -7.91 2.16
C LYS A 88 5.42 -8.82 2.17
N ILE A 89 6.51 -8.38 2.81
CA ILE A 89 7.75 -9.19 2.93
C ILE A 89 7.48 -10.46 3.75
N GLN A 90 6.78 -10.33 4.87
CA GLN A 90 6.42 -11.47 5.73
C GLN A 90 5.51 -12.47 4.99
N GLU A 91 4.47 -11.98 4.31
CA GLU A 91 3.56 -12.82 3.54
C GLU A 91 4.31 -13.58 2.43
N ASN A 92 5.19 -12.90 1.68
CA ASN A 92 5.99 -13.53 0.64
C ASN A 92 6.88 -14.64 1.20
N ARG A 93 7.52 -14.41 2.36
CA ARG A 93 8.34 -15.42 3.03
C ARG A 93 7.52 -16.64 3.45
N VAL A 94 6.34 -16.42 4.02
CA VAL A 94 5.44 -17.50 4.43
C VAL A 94 4.98 -18.29 3.21
N ARG A 95 4.53 -17.62 2.12
CA ARG A 95 4.11 -18.28 0.88
C ARG A 95 5.22 -19.12 0.25
N ASN A 96 6.45 -18.59 0.22
CA ASN A 96 7.59 -19.34 -0.30
C ASN A 96 7.87 -20.56 0.59
N HIS A 97 7.93 -20.38 1.91
CA HIS A 97 8.18 -21.47 2.84
C HIS A 97 7.12 -22.58 2.72
N THR A 98 5.82 -22.23 2.65
CA THR A 98 4.77 -23.22 2.45
C THR A 98 4.95 -23.95 1.12
N GLN A 99 5.20 -23.25 0.01
CA GLN A 99 5.39 -23.86 -1.30
C GLN A 99 6.60 -24.81 -1.35
N TYR A 100 7.73 -24.44 -0.72
CA TYR A 100 8.87 -25.35 -0.59
C TYR A 100 8.51 -26.60 0.21
N ASN A 101 7.82 -26.47 1.34
CA ASN A 101 7.39 -27.62 2.15
C ASN A 101 6.41 -28.53 1.41
N TYR A 102 5.45 -27.97 0.66
CA TYR A 102 4.58 -28.76 -0.20
C TYR A 102 5.38 -29.51 -1.27
N SER A 103 6.33 -28.83 -1.94
CA SER A 103 7.18 -29.45 -2.96
C SER A 103 8.04 -30.59 -2.39
N LEU A 104 8.60 -30.43 -1.19
CA LEU A 104 9.40 -31.48 -0.53
C LEU A 104 8.52 -32.66 -0.11
N ARG A 105 7.34 -32.41 0.45
CA ARG A 105 6.42 -33.47 0.87
C ARG A 105 5.83 -34.25 -0.31
N SER A 106 5.74 -33.63 -1.48
CA SER A 106 5.30 -34.25 -2.72
C SER A 106 6.43 -34.95 -3.49
N ASP A 107 7.68 -34.84 -3.05
CA ASP A 107 8.79 -35.56 -3.65
C ASP A 107 8.74 -37.05 -3.25
N PRO A 108 8.58 -37.98 -4.20
CA PRO A 108 8.48 -39.41 -3.92
C PRO A 108 9.71 -40.00 -3.22
N TYR A 109 10.84 -39.29 -3.21
CA TYR A 109 12.08 -39.71 -2.53
C TYR A 109 12.23 -39.15 -1.10
N TYR A 110 11.35 -38.25 -0.65
CA TYR A 110 11.50 -37.58 0.66
C TYR A 110 11.15 -38.47 1.86
N PHE A 111 10.40 -39.56 1.64
CA PHE A 111 9.98 -40.50 2.69
C PHE A 111 10.74 -41.84 2.69
N THR A 112 11.69 -42.06 1.77
CA THR A 112 12.37 -43.36 1.63
C THR A 112 13.63 -43.53 2.49
N CYS A 113 13.89 -42.63 3.44
CA CYS A 113 14.98 -42.79 4.42
C CYS A 113 14.39 -43.00 5.83
N HIS A 114 14.02 -44.23 6.17
CA HIS A 114 13.83 -44.68 7.55
C HIS A 114 14.13 -46.16 7.68
#